data_AF-A0A9E2YUN1-F1
#
_entry.id   AF-A0A9E2YUN1-F1
#
_cell.length_a   1.000
_cell.length_b   1.000
_cell.length_c   1.000
_cell.angle_alpha   90.00
_cell.angle_beta   90.00
_cell.angle_gamma   90.00
#
_symmetry.space_group_name_H-M   'P 1'
#
loop_
_entity.id
_entity.type
_entity.pdbx_description
1 polymer ?
#
loop_
_entity_poly.entity_id
_entity_poly.type
_entity_poly.pdbx_seq_one_letter_code
_entity_poly.pdbx_strand_id
1 'polypeptide(L)'
;GGSVVHIRNTGSHALTAFLVELVDYPGSHFTEYMDEVAGSPIVPGENRSYAVKNMTIGAAPEYVKVTAAIYGDGSSAGEPERVQRLLGRRRETLRTTNELIKRLEAAESAGASREVVSDSLKQWIDSLPPPAKSKSVNKENASAGAALLVISETRAELASHSVAETLDRLRRARQALAASKPAL
;
A
#
# COMPACT_ATOMS: atom_id res chain seq x y z
N GLY A 1 24.92 -4.18 2.33
CA GLY A 1 23.95 -4.26 3.45
C GLY A 1 22.98 -3.13 3.29
N GLY A 2 21.67 -3.41 3.32
CA GLY A 2 20.64 -2.37 3.26
C GLY A 2 20.47 -1.70 4.62
N SER A 3 19.99 -0.46 4.62
CA SER A 3 19.60 0.20 5.87
C SER A 3 18.35 -0.42 6.45
N VAL A 4 18.26 -0.41 7.78
CA VAL A 4 17.09 -0.88 8.52
C VAL A 4 16.50 0.32 9.26
N VAL A 5 15.21 0.54 9.09
CA VAL A 5 14.46 1.54 9.86
C VAL A 5 13.75 0.82 10.99
N HIS A 6 13.90 1.32 12.21
CA HIS A 6 13.18 0.85 13.37
C HIS A 6 12.01 1.79 13.65
N ILE A 7 10.81 1.23 13.70
CA ILE A 7 9.57 1.96 13.97
C ILE A 7 9.07 1.52 15.33
N ARG A 8 8.97 2.48 16.25
CA ARG A 8 8.37 2.30 17.57
C ARG A 8 7.01 2.96 17.61
N ASN A 9 5.97 2.22 18.00
CA ASN A 9 4.69 2.84 18.30
C ASN A 9 4.71 3.43 19.72
N THR A 10 4.73 4.75 19.82
CA THR A 10 4.66 5.49 21.10
C THR A 10 3.25 5.99 21.42
N GLY A 11 2.26 5.74 20.55
CA GLY A 11 0.86 6.11 20.76
C GLY A 11 0.12 5.14 21.68
N SER A 12 -1.11 5.52 22.06
CA SER A 12 -2.03 4.70 22.87
C SER A 12 -2.83 3.66 22.07
N HIS A 13 -2.79 3.74 20.75
CA HIS A 13 -3.52 2.88 19.83
C HIS A 13 -2.56 2.20 18.84
N ALA A 14 -2.97 1.07 18.28
CA ALA A 14 -2.15 0.34 17.31
C ALA A 14 -1.90 1.20 16.05
N LEU A 15 -0.66 1.22 15.55
CA LEU A 15 -0.28 1.90 14.32
C LEU A 15 -0.64 1.01 13.13
N THR A 16 -1.51 1.52 12.26
CA THR A 16 -2.11 0.75 11.16
C THR A 16 -1.58 1.15 9.79
N ALA A 17 -1.01 2.34 9.65
CA ALA A 17 -0.25 2.74 8.47
C ALA A 17 0.73 3.85 8.82
N PHE A 18 1.82 3.94 8.07
CA PHE A 18 2.76 5.05 8.18
C PHE A 18 3.51 5.31 6.87
N LEU A 19 4.09 6.50 6.79
CA LEU A 19 4.95 6.95 5.71
C LEU A 19 6.34 7.24 6.27
N VAL A 20 7.37 6.62 5.71
CA VAL A 20 8.77 6.96 5.97
C VAL A 20 9.33 7.65 4.74
N GLU A 21 10.00 8.78 4.95
CA GLU A 21 10.64 9.52 3.87
C GLU A 21 12.05 9.96 4.25
N LEU A 22 12.87 10.12 3.21
CA LEU A 22 14.10 10.88 3.27
C LEU A 22 13.77 12.35 3.04
N VAL A 23 13.90 13.13 4.11
CA VAL A 23 13.55 14.55 4.18
C VAL A 23 14.85 15.35 4.24
N ASP A 24 14.94 16.46 3.52
CA ASP A 24 16.07 17.42 3.54
C ASP A 24 17.45 16.89 3.10
N TYR A 25 17.53 15.70 2.48
CA TYR A 25 18.79 15.20 1.94
C TYR A 25 19.01 15.68 0.49
N PRO A 26 20.12 16.37 0.18
CA PRO A 26 20.35 16.98 -1.12
C PRO A 26 20.31 15.96 -2.29
N GLY A 27 19.49 16.27 -3.29
CA GLY A 27 19.50 15.55 -4.58
C GLY A 27 18.96 14.11 -4.55
N SER A 28 18.53 13.58 -3.40
CA SER A 28 17.87 12.27 -3.31
C SER A 28 16.47 12.40 -2.73
N HIS A 29 15.63 11.43 -3.05
CA HIS A 29 14.28 11.29 -2.50
C HIS A 29 14.07 9.80 -2.21
N PHE A 30 13.43 9.51 -1.09
CA PHE A 30 13.03 8.16 -0.73
C PHE A 30 11.68 8.25 -0.01
N THR A 31 10.78 7.34 -0.34
CA THR A 31 9.45 7.26 0.22
C THR A 31 9.08 5.78 0.33
N GLU A 32 8.83 5.32 1.55
CA GLU A 32 8.32 4.00 1.85
C GLU A 32 6.98 4.12 2.54
N TYR A 33 5.99 3.42 2.00
CA TYR A 33 4.66 3.35 2.56
C TYR A 33 4.42 1.98 3.16
N MET A 34 3.72 1.91 4.28
CA MET A 34 3.18 0.65 4.77
C MET A 34 1.75 0.75 5.27
N ASP A 35 0.93 -0.22 4.88
CA ASP A 35 -0.40 -0.47 5.43
C ASP A 35 -0.40 -1.81 6.13
N GLU A 36 -0.87 -1.83 7.36
CA GLU A 36 -1.08 -3.03 8.16
C GLU A 36 -2.56 -3.20 8.51
N VAL A 37 -3.48 -2.51 7.80
CA VAL A 37 -4.94 -2.62 8.03
C VAL A 37 -5.46 -4.05 7.90
N ALA A 38 -4.96 -4.79 6.91
CA ALA A 38 -5.27 -6.20 6.71
C ALA A 38 -4.18 -7.14 7.27
N GLY A 39 -3.13 -6.56 7.87
CA GLY A 39 -1.92 -7.25 8.30
C GLY A 39 -1.80 -7.31 9.82
N SER A 40 -0.59 -7.11 10.32
CA SER A 40 -0.29 -7.13 11.75
C SER A 40 0.02 -5.70 12.19
N PRO A 41 -0.95 -4.92 12.68
CA PRO A 41 -0.69 -3.55 13.11
C PRO A 41 0.33 -3.53 14.25
N ILE A 42 1.14 -2.45 14.33
CA ILE A 42 2.16 -2.33 15.38
C ILE A 42 1.47 -1.88 16.66
N VAL A 43 1.41 -2.73 17.68
CA VAL A 43 0.68 -2.43 18.92
C VAL A 43 1.42 -1.38 19.77
N PRO A 44 0.76 -0.69 20.72
CA PRO A 44 1.42 0.28 21.59
C PRO A 44 2.67 -0.30 22.27
N GLY A 45 3.80 0.40 22.18
CA GLY A 45 5.08 -0.01 22.75
C GLY A 45 5.88 -1.00 21.90
N GLU A 46 5.32 -1.59 20.84
CA GLU A 46 6.02 -2.50 19.94
C GLU A 46 7.05 -1.75 19.09
N ASN A 47 8.20 -2.40 18.87
CA ASN A 47 9.23 -1.98 17.94
C ASN A 47 9.27 -2.97 16.77
N ARG A 48 9.17 -2.46 15.54
CA ARG A 48 9.34 -3.27 14.33
C ARG A 48 10.44 -2.74 13.44
N SER A 49 11.18 -3.66 12.84
CA SER A 49 12.31 -3.35 11.96
C SER A 49 11.93 -3.59 10.52
N TYR A 50 12.24 -2.64 9.65
CA TYR A 50 11.92 -2.70 8.23
C TYR A 50 13.17 -2.48 7.40
N ALA A 51 13.45 -3.44 6.52
CA ALA A 51 14.57 -3.35 5.60
C ALA A 51 14.24 -2.34 4.49
N VAL A 52 15.07 -1.32 4.36
CA VAL A 52 14.97 -0.35 3.27
C VAL A 52 15.64 -0.95 2.04
N LYS A 53 14.82 -1.38 1.08
CA LYS A 53 15.29 -2.08 -0.13
C LYS A 53 15.92 -1.14 -1.17
N ASN A 54 15.53 0.13 -1.18
CA ASN A 54 15.90 1.10 -2.23
C ASN A 54 16.59 2.35 -1.66
N MET A 55 17.47 2.20 -0.65
CA MET A 55 18.18 3.36 -0.13
C MET A 55 19.35 3.74 -1.02
N THR A 56 19.51 5.03 -1.32
CA THR A 56 20.73 5.56 -1.94
C THR A 56 21.92 5.27 -1.03
N ILE A 57 23.01 4.75 -1.60
CA ILE A 57 24.28 4.59 -0.89
C ILE A 57 24.73 5.97 -0.40
N GLY A 58 24.97 6.10 0.91
CA GLY A 58 25.38 7.37 1.55
C GLY A 58 24.26 8.20 2.17
N ALA A 59 22.99 7.80 2.04
CA ALA A 59 21.90 8.44 2.79
C ALA A 59 22.08 8.19 4.29
N ALA A 60 22.15 9.28 5.07
CA ALA A 60 22.41 9.20 6.50
C ALA A 60 21.08 9.01 7.28
N PRO A 61 21.06 8.20 8.36
CA PRO A 61 19.84 7.85 9.08
C PRO A 61 19.03 9.05 9.60
N GLU A 62 19.67 10.18 9.91
CA GLU A 62 19.03 11.39 10.41
C GLU A 62 18.06 12.06 9.42
N TYR A 63 18.19 11.74 8.13
CA TYR A 63 17.30 12.23 7.09
C TYR A 63 16.06 11.34 6.90
N VAL A 64 16.06 10.12 7.44
CA VAL A 64 14.97 9.16 7.29
C VAL A 64 14.02 9.27 8.48
N LYS A 65 12.79 9.75 8.23
CA LYS A 65 11.80 10.06 9.28
C LYS A 65 10.43 9.49 8.95
N VAL A 66 9.67 9.12 9.98
CA VAL A 66 8.22 8.92 9.85
C VAL A 66 7.58 10.29 9.70
N THR A 67 6.95 10.54 8.55
CA THR A 67 6.38 11.84 8.20
C THR A 67 4.85 11.85 8.25
N ALA A 68 4.21 10.68 8.32
CA ALA A 68 2.79 10.52 8.61
C ALA A 68 2.50 9.15 9.24
N ALA A 69 1.46 9.09 10.07
CA ALA A 69 1.00 7.89 10.76
C ALA A 69 -0.54 7.89 10.91
N ILE A 70 -1.16 6.70 10.82
CA ILE A 70 -2.58 6.48 11.11
C ILE A 70 -2.73 5.37 12.15
N TYR A 71 -3.48 5.67 13.21
CA TYR A 71 -3.73 4.76 14.31
C TYR A 71 -5.10 4.07 14.20
N GLY A 72 -5.26 2.95 14.90
CA GLY A 72 -6.46 2.10 14.83
C GLY A 72 -7.72 2.72 15.43
N ASP A 73 -7.61 3.83 16.17
CA ASP A 73 -8.75 4.64 16.60
C ASP A 73 -9.21 5.64 15.53
N GLY A 74 -8.42 5.82 14.47
CA GLY A 74 -8.65 6.78 13.39
C GLY A 74 -7.92 8.11 13.56
N SER A 75 -7.19 8.29 14.67
CA SER A 75 -6.32 9.44 14.84
C SER A 75 -5.10 9.36 13.90
N SER A 76 -4.46 10.49 13.67
CA SER A 76 -3.28 10.59 12.81
C SER A 76 -2.24 11.53 13.38
N ALA A 77 -0.98 11.30 13.03
CA ALA A 77 0.15 12.17 13.38
C ALA A 77 1.03 12.47 12.16
N GLY A 78 1.80 13.55 12.23
CA GLY A 78 2.69 14.00 11.17
C GLY A 78 2.08 15.07 10.27
N GLU A 79 2.63 15.23 9.09
CA GLU A 79 2.30 16.32 8.18
C GLU A 79 0.91 16.10 7.54
N PRO A 80 -0.02 17.06 7.60
CA PRO A 80 -1.40 16.87 7.12
C PRO A 80 -1.48 16.41 5.66
N GLU A 81 -0.66 16.97 4.78
CA GLU A 81 -0.62 16.56 3.36
C GLU A 81 -0.22 15.10 3.17
N ARG A 82 0.70 14.60 4.02
CA ARG A 82 1.21 13.23 3.95
C ARG A 82 0.22 12.25 4.56
N VAL A 83 -0.48 12.64 5.62
CA VAL A 83 -1.64 11.90 6.14
C VAL A 83 -2.71 11.77 5.06
N GLN A 84 -3.02 12.85 4.32
CA GLN A 84 -3.98 12.78 3.21
C GLN A 84 -3.51 11.86 2.07
N ARG A 85 -2.20 11.75 1.82
CA ARG A 85 -1.66 10.77 0.88
C ARG A 85 -1.88 9.34 1.36
N LEU A 86 -1.67 9.06 2.65
CA LEU A 86 -1.92 7.72 3.22
C LEU A 86 -3.40 7.33 3.02
N LEU A 87 -4.31 8.24 3.36
CA LEU A 87 -5.75 8.03 3.21
C LEU A 87 -6.16 7.88 1.74
N GLY A 88 -5.62 8.71 0.85
CA GLY A 88 -5.84 8.60 -0.59
C GLY A 88 -5.40 7.23 -1.13
N ARG A 89 -4.25 6.73 -0.66
CA ARG A 89 -3.76 5.39 -1.01
C ARG A 89 -4.72 4.29 -0.57
N ARG A 90 -5.20 4.34 0.69
CA ARG A 90 -6.19 3.37 1.22
C ARG A 90 -7.50 3.37 0.43
N ARG A 91 -8.03 4.56 0.10
CA ARG A 91 -9.23 4.69 -0.73
C ARG A 91 -9.04 4.05 -2.09
N GLU A 92 -7.89 4.29 -2.69
CA GLU A 92 -7.57 3.75 -4.01
C GLU A 92 -7.36 2.23 -3.99
N THR A 93 -6.71 1.70 -2.94
CA THR A 93 -6.61 0.26 -2.69
C THR A 93 -8.00 -0.35 -2.54
N LEU A 94 -8.90 0.25 -1.76
CA LEU A 94 -10.28 -0.23 -1.59
C LEU A 94 -11.05 -0.20 -2.93
N ARG A 95 -10.97 0.91 -3.68
CA ARG A 95 -11.59 1.06 -5.00
C ARG A 95 -11.12 -0.01 -5.97
N THR A 96 -9.80 -0.21 -6.06
CA THR A 96 -9.17 -1.20 -6.93
C THR A 96 -9.54 -2.63 -6.51
N THR A 97 -9.57 -2.91 -5.20
CA THR A 97 -9.98 -4.20 -4.66
C THR A 97 -11.43 -4.53 -5.02
N ASN A 98 -12.35 -3.57 -4.91
CA ASN A 98 -13.75 -3.75 -5.31
C ASN A 98 -13.88 -4.08 -6.81
N GLU A 99 -13.14 -3.38 -7.66
CA GLU A 99 -13.15 -3.62 -9.10
C GLU A 99 -12.53 -4.99 -9.45
N LEU A 100 -11.47 -5.40 -8.76
CA LEU A 100 -10.89 -6.74 -8.92
C LEU A 100 -11.88 -7.85 -8.54
N ILE A 101 -12.58 -7.71 -7.40
CA ILE A 101 -13.61 -8.67 -6.98
C ILE A 101 -14.67 -8.80 -8.07
N LYS A 102 -15.22 -7.67 -8.55
CA LYS A 102 -16.22 -7.66 -9.62
C LYS A 102 -15.74 -8.37 -10.89
N ARG A 103 -14.50 -8.13 -11.30
CA ARG A 103 -13.91 -8.76 -12.50
C ARG A 103 -13.70 -10.26 -12.34
N LEU A 104 -13.19 -10.69 -11.18
CA LEU A 104 -12.95 -12.11 -10.92
C LEU A 104 -14.28 -12.88 -10.75
N GLU A 105 -15.29 -12.29 -10.11
CA GLU A 105 -16.63 -12.88 -10.01
C GLU A 105 -17.29 -13.04 -11.40
N ALA A 106 -17.15 -12.03 -12.27
CA ALA A 106 -17.64 -12.11 -13.64
C ALA A 106 -16.90 -13.19 -14.46
N ALA A 107 -15.58 -13.29 -14.28
CA ALA A 107 -14.76 -14.30 -14.95
C ALA A 107 -15.09 -15.72 -14.48
N GLU A 108 -15.28 -15.92 -13.17
CA GLU A 108 -15.70 -17.19 -12.58
C GLU A 108 -17.08 -17.61 -13.12
N SER A 109 -18.04 -16.68 -13.16
CA SER A 109 -19.38 -16.93 -13.71
C SER A 109 -19.37 -17.28 -15.20
N ALA A 110 -18.41 -16.74 -15.95
CA ALA A 110 -18.22 -17.02 -17.37
C ALA A 110 -17.41 -18.30 -17.64
N GLY A 111 -16.90 -18.98 -16.61
CA GLY A 111 -16.03 -20.14 -16.76
C GLY A 111 -14.68 -19.82 -17.40
N ALA A 112 -14.20 -18.58 -17.26
CA ALA A 112 -12.93 -18.17 -17.83
C ALA A 112 -11.76 -18.90 -17.16
N SER A 113 -10.76 -19.31 -17.96
CA SER A 113 -9.54 -19.87 -17.41
C SER A 113 -8.74 -18.80 -16.67
N ARG A 114 -7.92 -19.25 -15.72
CA ARG A 114 -7.03 -18.41 -14.92
C ARG A 114 -6.06 -17.60 -15.79
N GLU A 115 -5.63 -18.17 -16.91
CA GLU A 115 -4.75 -17.53 -17.88
C GLU A 115 -5.46 -16.35 -18.55
N VAL A 116 -6.73 -16.53 -18.96
CA VAL A 116 -7.55 -15.44 -19.52
C VAL A 116 -7.74 -14.31 -18.50
N VAL A 117 -7.98 -14.64 -17.23
CA VAL A 117 -8.06 -13.65 -16.15
C VAL A 117 -6.73 -12.91 -15.97
N SER A 118 -5.62 -13.64 -15.92
CA SER A 118 -4.27 -13.07 -15.76
C SER A 118 -3.90 -12.12 -16.90
N ASP A 119 -4.28 -12.44 -18.13
CA ASP A 119 -4.07 -11.59 -19.31
C ASP A 119 -4.97 -10.34 -19.27
N SER A 120 -6.22 -10.46 -18.83
CA SER A 120 -7.10 -9.31 -18.61
C SER A 120 -6.53 -8.35 -17.56
N LEU A 121 -5.99 -8.87 -16.46
CA LEU A 121 -5.33 -8.05 -15.44
C LEU A 121 -4.06 -7.39 -16.00
N LYS A 122 -3.29 -8.10 -16.85
CA LYS A 122 -2.14 -7.51 -17.53
C LYS A 122 -2.55 -6.35 -18.44
N GLN A 123 -3.62 -6.50 -19.23
CA GLN A 123 -4.14 -5.42 -20.08
C GLN A 123 -4.57 -4.20 -19.25
N TRP A 124 -5.12 -4.43 -18.06
CA TRP A 124 -5.45 -3.33 -17.15
C TRP A 124 -4.21 -2.65 -16.59
N ILE A 125 -3.19 -3.39 -16.17
CA ILE A 125 -1.89 -2.84 -15.76
C ILE A 125 -1.31 -1.97 -16.89
N ASP A 126 -1.31 -2.48 -18.12
CA ASP A 126 -0.74 -1.80 -19.28
C ASP A 126 -1.53 -0.54 -19.70
N SER A 127 -2.78 -0.38 -19.24
CA SER A 127 -3.60 0.82 -19.49
C SER A 127 -3.51 1.87 -18.38
N LEU A 128 -2.90 1.55 -17.25
CA LEU A 128 -2.69 2.52 -16.17
C LEU A 128 -1.57 3.50 -16.53
N PRO A 129 -1.68 4.78 -16.09
CA PRO A 129 -0.60 5.73 -16.28
C PRO A 129 0.66 5.22 -15.54
N PRO A 130 1.86 5.39 -16.13
CA PRO A 130 3.08 5.03 -15.44
C PRO A 130 3.19 5.83 -14.14
N PRO A 131 3.67 5.23 -13.04
CA PRO A 131 3.91 5.97 -11.81
C PRO A 131 4.89 7.11 -12.13
N ALA A 132 4.49 8.35 -11.86
CA ALA A 132 5.26 9.51 -12.30
C ALA A 132 6.66 9.49 -11.69
N LYS A 133 7.68 9.71 -12.53
CA LYS A 133 9.09 9.87 -12.12
C LYS A 133 9.40 11.24 -11.48
N SER A 134 8.38 11.97 -11.03
CA SER A 134 8.47 13.41 -10.74
C SER A 134 8.86 13.71 -9.28
N LYS A 135 9.75 14.70 -9.12
CA LYS A 135 10.17 15.33 -7.84
C LYS A 135 9.02 15.98 -7.06
N SER A 136 7.82 16.08 -7.64
CA SER A 136 6.61 16.57 -6.98
C SER A 136 5.62 15.43 -6.80
N VAL A 137 5.44 15.03 -5.54
CA VAL A 137 4.49 14.00 -5.12
C VAL A 137 3.08 14.61 -5.07
N ASN A 138 2.48 14.82 -6.25
CA ASN A 138 1.06 15.14 -6.35
C ASN A 138 0.21 13.93 -5.94
N LYS A 139 -0.97 14.20 -5.35
CA LYS A 139 -1.93 13.20 -4.82
C LYS A 139 -2.24 12.06 -5.80
N GLU A 140 -2.32 12.38 -7.09
CA GLU A 140 -2.65 11.44 -8.18
C GLU A 140 -1.59 10.35 -8.42
N ASN A 141 -0.33 10.62 -8.07
CA ASN A 141 0.77 9.67 -8.31
C ASN A 141 0.83 8.57 -7.25
N ALA A 142 0.48 8.89 -6.00
CA ALA A 142 0.44 7.93 -4.91
C ALA A 142 -0.72 6.92 -5.08
N SER A 143 -1.85 7.35 -5.65
CA SER A 143 -2.98 6.49 -5.99
C SER A 143 -2.67 5.56 -7.17
N ALA A 144 -2.09 6.06 -8.26
CA ALA A 144 -1.77 5.21 -9.41
C ALA A 144 -0.82 4.05 -9.05
N GLY A 145 0.18 4.32 -8.19
CA GLY A 145 1.08 3.28 -7.68
C GLY A 145 0.38 2.23 -6.80
N ALA A 146 -0.65 2.62 -6.04
CA ALA A 146 -1.41 1.68 -5.22
C ALA A 146 -2.29 0.76 -6.05
N ALA A 147 -2.99 1.29 -7.06
CA ALA A 147 -3.77 0.48 -7.99
C ALA A 147 -2.87 -0.54 -8.72
N LEU A 148 -1.74 -0.07 -9.26
CA LEU A 148 -0.77 -0.90 -9.97
C LEU A 148 -0.26 -2.05 -9.10
N LEU A 149 0.09 -1.76 -7.84
CA LEU A 149 0.59 -2.75 -6.88
C LEU A 149 -0.46 -3.84 -6.63
N VAL A 150 -1.69 -3.46 -6.27
CA VAL A 150 -2.77 -4.41 -5.92
C VAL A 150 -3.12 -5.30 -7.11
N ILE A 151 -3.20 -4.73 -8.32
CA ILE A 151 -3.50 -5.51 -9.54
C ILE A 151 -2.34 -6.47 -9.86
N SER A 152 -1.09 -6.01 -9.72
CA SER A 152 0.09 -6.84 -9.98
C SER A 152 0.23 -7.99 -8.99
N GLU A 153 -0.01 -7.74 -7.70
CA GLU A 153 -0.03 -8.76 -6.66
C GLU A 153 -1.15 -9.78 -6.90
N THR A 154 -2.37 -9.32 -7.20
CA THR A 154 -3.49 -10.21 -7.52
C THR A 154 -3.18 -11.10 -8.73
N ARG A 155 -2.55 -10.53 -9.77
CA ARG A 155 -2.11 -11.28 -10.94
C ARG A 155 -1.02 -12.31 -10.58
N ALA A 156 -0.08 -11.95 -9.72
CA ALA A 156 0.94 -12.88 -9.24
C ALA A 156 0.35 -14.00 -8.37
N GLU A 157 -0.65 -13.71 -7.55
CA GLU A 157 -1.36 -14.72 -6.74
C GLU A 157 -2.09 -15.73 -7.64
N LEU A 158 -2.73 -15.27 -8.72
CA LEU A 158 -3.34 -16.15 -9.72
C LEU A 158 -2.32 -17.10 -10.37
N ALA A 159 -1.00 -16.84 -10.31
CA ALA A 159 -0.02 -17.81 -10.80
C ALA A 159 0.09 -19.06 -9.91
N SER A 160 -0.31 -18.98 -8.64
CA SER A 160 -0.15 -20.03 -7.63
C SER A 160 -1.45 -20.44 -6.91
N HIS A 161 -2.55 -19.71 -7.09
CA HIS A 161 -3.84 -19.95 -6.45
C HIS A 161 -4.97 -20.01 -7.48
N SER A 162 -6.09 -20.62 -7.09
CA SER A 162 -7.33 -20.61 -7.85
C SER A 162 -8.01 -19.23 -7.82
N VAL A 163 -8.91 -18.98 -8.79
CA VAL A 163 -9.72 -17.73 -8.83
C VAL A 163 -10.54 -17.56 -7.54
N ALA A 164 -11.12 -18.65 -7.02
CA ALA A 164 -11.90 -18.65 -5.79
C ALA A 164 -11.05 -18.27 -4.56
N GLU A 165 -9.85 -18.83 -4.42
CA GLU A 165 -8.94 -18.48 -3.32
C GLU A 165 -8.48 -17.02 -3.39
N THR A 166 -8.20 -16.51 -4.60
CA THR A 166 -7.86 -15.11 -4.82
C THR A 166 -9.04 -14.19 -4.48
N LEU A 167 -10.28 -14.56 -4.86
CA LEU A 167 -11.49 -13.84 -4.48
C LEU A 167 -11.66 -13.75 -2.96
N ASP A 168 -11.47 -14.85 -2.25
CA ASP A 168 -11.59 -14.87 -0.79
C ASP A 168 -10.54 -13.99 -0.10
N ARG A 169 -9.31 -13.95 -0.62
CA ARG A 169 -8.28 -13.02 -0.16
C ARG A 169 -8.70 -11.56 -0.38
N LEU A 170 -9.15 -11.22 -1.59
CA LEU A 170 -9.61 -9.88 -1.92
C LEU A 170 -10.80 -9.45 -1.05
N ARG A 171 -11.75 -10.36 -0.78
CA ARG A 171 -12.90 -10.08 0.10
C ARG A 171 -12.46 -9.80 1.54
N ARG A 172 -11.50 -10.55 2.07
CA ARG A 172 -10.91 -10.27 3.40
C ARG A 172 -10.20 -8.91 3.42
N ALA A 173 -9.39 -8.62 2.41
CA ALA A 173 -8.72 -7.32 2.29
C ALA A 173 -9.73 -6.17 2.21
N ARG A 174 -10.78 -6.31 1.40
CA ARG A 174 -11.90 -5.36 1.31
C ARG A 174 -12.56 -5.13 2.66
N GLN A 175 -12.86 -6.20 3.39
CA GLN A 175 -13.51 -6.11 4.71
C GLN A 175 -12.63 -5.36 5.72
N ALA A 176 -11.33 -5.65 5.75
CA ALA A 176 -10.38 -4.96 6.61
C ALA A 176 -10.30 -3.45 6.27
N LEU A 177 -10.20 -3.10 4.99
CA LEU A 177 -10.19 -1.72 4.52
C LEU A 177 -11.51 -0.99 4.83
N ALA A 178 -12.65 -1.64 4.63
CA ALA A 178 -13.96 -1.08 4.92
C ALA A 178 -14.19 -0.86 6.43
N ALA A 179 -13.59 -1.70 7.28
CA ALA A 179 -13.62 -1.55 8.73
C ALA A 179 -12.54 -0.62 9.27
N SER A 180 -11.64 -0.13 8.40
CA SER A 180 -10.50 0.68 8.83
C SER A 180 -10.93 2.05 9.36
N LYS A 181 -10.09 2.60 10.24
CA LYS A 181 -10.24 3.96 10.74
C LYS A 181 -9.09 4.85 10.24
N PRO A 182 -9.36 6.13 9.90
CA PRO A 182 -10.69 6.70 9.73
C PRO A 182 -11.44 6.03 8.56
N ALA A 183 -12.77 6.16 8.54
CA ALA A 183 -13.60 5.61 7.47
C ALA A 183 -13.15 6.17 6.10
N LEU A 184 -13.07 5.29 5.10
CA LEU A 184 -12.50 5.57 3.78
C LEU A 184 -13.49 6.16 2.80
#